data_AF-A0A7R9Y490-F1
#
_entry.id   AF-A0A7R9Y490-F1
#
_cell.length_a   1.000
_cell.length_b   1.000
_cell.length_c   1.000
_cell.angle_alpha   90.00
_cell.angle_beta   90.00
_cell.angle_gamma   90.00
#
_symmetry.space_group_name_H-M   'P 1'
#
loop_
_entity.id
_entity.type
_entity.pdbx_description
1 polymer ?
#
loop_
_entity_poly.entity_id
_entity_poly.type
_entity_poly.pdbx_seq_one_letter_code
_entity_poly.pdbx_strand_id
1 'polypeptide(L)'
;AVSKRTALVMQLAINASFISMTKSLNAFPRERKVVQAETKAGLYTPVPYFLGKLAVEAPLDAALSALFGVVAAPLNGLRAGGRPALYGALGLMSASASGLGLLIGAAAPSVEVALALGPCAMVLSILLGDVVGAFSDVPEAMRPLANLSCVRWGLMAMLAAEFTGLELDMTPEGSAAGASGGGGSIAEKYGAPKGWTGPPPPGLRIATGGAAGSEDR
;
A
#
# COMPACT_ATOMS: atom_id res chain seq x y z
N ALA A 1 14.90 -7.53 -13.02
CA ALA A 1 14.68 -6.11 -12.67
C ALA A 1 13.35 -5.86 -11.93
N VAL A 2 12.22 -6.41 -12.39
CA VAL A 2 10.87 -6.22 -11.82
C VAL A 2 10.81 -6.48 -10.31
N SER A 3 11.20 -7.67 -9.86
CA SER A 3 11.14 -8.06 -8.45
C SER A 3 11.89 -7.09 -7.52
N LYS A 4 13.04 -6.56 -7.94
CA LYS A 4 13.80 -5.56 -7.17
C LYS A 4 13.00 -4.25 -7.03
N ARG A 5 12.40 -3.75 -8.12
CA ARG A 5 11.56 -2.53 -8.10
C ARG A 5 10.30 -2.72 -7.27
N THR A 6 9.62 -3.87 -7.39
CA THR A 6 8.46 -4.23 -6.58
C THR A 6 8.81 -4.21 -5.09
N ALA A 7 9.91 -4.86 -4.70
CA ALA A 7 10.36 -4.87 -3.31
C ALA A 7 10.67 -3.46 -2.78
N LEU A 8 11.32 -2.61 -3.59
CA LEU A 8 11.59 -1.21 -3.23
C LEU A 8 10.31 -0.41 -3.01
N VAL A 9 9.33 -0.54 -3.91
CA VAL A 9 8.01 0.12 -3.80
C VAL A 9 7.29 -0.33 -2.54
N MET A 10 7.26 -1.65 -2.27
CA MET A 10 6.65 -2.20 -1.06
C MET A 10 7.34 -1.71 0.21
N GLN A 11 8.67 -1.68 0.23
CA GLN A 11 9.44 -1.22 1.38
C GLN A 11 9.19 0.26 1.66
N LEU A 12 9.14 1.10 0.63
CA LEU A 12 8.78 2.52 0.75
C LEU A 12 7.40 2.69 1.39
N ALA A 13 6.40 1.95 0.87
CA ALA A 13 5.02 2.01 1.31
C ALA A 13 4.87 1.65 2.79
N ILE A 14 5.44 0.49 3.16
CA ILE A 14 5.34 -0.06 4.51
C ILE A 14 6.09 0.84 5.50
N ASN A 15 7.28 1.32 5.16
CA ASN A 15 8.07 2.17 6.07
C ASN A 15 7.36 3.49 6.37
N ALA A 16 6.89 4.20 5.34
CA ALA A 16 6.20 5.47 5.52
C ALA A 16 4.93 5.31 6.36
N SER A 17 4.15 4.28 6.06
CA SER A 17 2.90 3.97 6.77
C SER A 17 3.14 3.58 8.22
N PHE A 18 4.17 2.77 8.48
CA PHE A 18 4.51 2.34 9.84
C PHE A 18 4.98 3.52 10.71
N ILE A 19 5.75 4.46 10.14
CA ILE A 19 6.15 5.70 10.84
C ILE A 19 4.93 6.53 11.21
N SER A 20 4.02 6.76 10.26
CA SER A 20 2.78 7.53 10.50
C SER A 20 1.88 6.86 11.55
N MET A 21 1.69 5.54 11.47
CA MET A 21 0.94 4.78 12.49
C MET A 21 1.59 4.88 13.88
N THR A 22 2.92 4.72 13.96
CA THR A 22 3.67 4.76 15.23
C THR A 22 3.61 6.12 15.90
N LYS A 23 3.62 7.20 15.10
CA LYS A 23 3.39 8.57 15.58
C LYS A 23 2.02 8.67 16.27
N SER A 24 0.95 8.23 15.62
CA SER A 24 -0.41 8.31 16.19
C SER A 24 -0.57 7.44 17.45
N LEU A 25 0.06 6.26 17.48
CA LEU A 25 0.08 5.36 18.66
C LEU A 25 0.74 6.01 19.88
N ASN A 26 1.76 6.85 19.68
CA ASN A 26 2.42 7.58 20.76
C ASN A 26 1.62 8.79 21.23
N ALA A 27 1.06 9.54 20.29
CA ALA A 27 0.44 10.83 20.57
C ALA A 27 -0.96 10.69 21.17
N PHE A 28 -1.82 9.85 20.57
CA PHE A 28 -3.24 9.81 20.90
C PHE A 28 -3.55 9.37 22.34
N PRO A 29 -2.97 8.29 22.89
CA PRO A 29 -3.31 7.87 24.26
C PRO A 29 -2.87 8.90 25.31
N ARG A 30 -1.86 9.72 25.02
CA ARG A 30 -1.41 10.82 25.89
C ARG A 30 -2.41 11.96 25.89
N GLU A 31 -2.81 12.42 24.70
CA GLU A 31 -3.78 13.51 24.55
C GLU A 31 -5.18 13.12 25.07
N ARG A 32 -5.57 11.85 24.90
CA ARG A 32 -6.86 11.32 25.38
C ARG A 32 -7.10 11.61 26.86
N LYS A 33 -6.07 11.54 27.71
CA LYS A 33 -6.21 11.81 29.16
C LYS A 33 -6.64 13.26 29.42
N VAL A 34 -6.09 14.20 28.65
CA VAL A 34 -6.44 15.63 28.74
C VAL A 34 -7.86 15.85 28.22
N VAL A 35 -8.18 15.30 27.05
CA VAL A 35 -9.52 15.41 26.43
C VAL A 35 -10.61 14.86 27.34
N GLN A 36 -10.35 13.74 28.03
CA GLN A 36 -11.28 13.17 29.00
C GLN A 36 -11.51 14.10 30.20
N ALA A 37 -10.48 14.81 30.66
CA ALA A 37 -10.63 15.79 31.74
C ALA A 37 -11.46 16.99 31.29
N GLU A 38 -11.19 17.52 30.09
CA GLU A 38 -11.90 18.68 29.53
C GLU A 38 -13.36 18.35 29.19
N THR A 39 -13.63 17.14 28.70
CA THR A 39 -14.99 16.65 28.45
C THR A 39 -15.76 16.50 29.77
N LYS A 40 -15.13 15.97 30.83
CA LYS A 40 -15.74 15.88 32.17
C LYS A 40 -15.99 17.25 32.79
N ALA A 41 -15.16 18.24 32.47
CA ALA A 41 -15.34 19.63 32.88
C ALA A 41 -16.41 20.37 32.05
N GLY A 42 -17.00 19.74 31.03
CA GLY A 42 -18.06 20.32 30.20
C GLY A 42 -17.59 21.37 29.20
N LEU A 43 -16.29 21.43 28.88
CA LEU A 43 -15.74 22.44 27.97
C LEU A 43 -16.13 22.18 26.50
N TYR A 44 -16.13 20.92 26.08
CA TYR A 44 -16.50 20.49 24.72
C TYR A 44 -16.78 18.98 24.68
N THR A 45 -17.40 18.49 23.59
CA THR A 45 -17.62 17.05 23.37
C THR A 45 -16.44 16.39 22.62
N PRO A 46 -16.20 15.08 22.74
CA PRO A 46 -15.02 14.44 22.11
C PRO A 46 -14.95 14.56 20.58
N VAL A 47 -16.10 14.80 19.92
CA VAL A 47 -16.24 14.81 18.46
C VAL A 47 -15.49 15.97 17.80
N PRO A 48 -15.70 17.25 18.19
CA PRO A 48 -14.92 18.40 17.71
C PRO A 48 -13.41 18.21 17.81
N TYR A 49 -12.92 17.67 18.93
CA TYR A 49 -11.49 17.38 19.10
C TYR A 49 -11.02 16.32 18.10
N PHE A 50 -11.75 15.22 17.95
CA PHE A 50 -11.38 14.15 17.03
C PHE A 50 -11.36 14.64 15.56
N LEU A 51 -12.35 15.41 15.14
CA LEU A 51 -12.40 15.98 13.80
C LEU A 51 -11.27 16.99 13.57
N GLY A 52 -10.98 17.86 14.54
CA GLY A 52 -9.86 18.80 14.46
C GLY A 52 -8.52 18.08 14.38
N LYS A 53 -8.33 17.02 15.17
CA LYS A 53 -7.14 16.18 15.13
C LYS A 53 -6.98 15.51 13.78
N LEU A 54 -8.03 14.87 13.26
CA LEU A 54 -8.00 14.21 11.96
C LEU A 54 -7.71 15.20 10.81
N ALA A 55 -8.32 16.39 10.86
CA ALA A 55 -8.13 17.44 9.85
C ALA A 55 -6.70 17.98 9.80
N VAL A 56 -5.94 17.91 10.89
CA VAL A 56 -4.54 18.35 10.95
C VAL A 56 -3.57 17.19 10.71
N GLU A 57 -3.85 16.02 11.29
CA GLU A 57 -2.93 14.87 11.25
C GLU A 57 -2.90 14.19 9.88
N ALA A 58 -4.06 13.98 9.24
CA ALA A 58 -4.13 13.32 7.94
C ALA A 58 -3.36 14.06 6.82
N PRO A 59 -3.53 15.37 6.59
CA PRO A 59 -2.77 16.06 5.55
C PRO A 59 -1.28 16.18 5.88
N LEU A 60 -0.93 16.31 7.17
CA LEU A 60 0.46 16.36 7.59
C LEU A 60 1.19 15.05 7.29
N ASP A 61 0.59 13.92 7.64
CA ASP A 61 1.17 12.60 7.38
C ASP A 61 1.22 12.28 5.89
N ALA A 62 0.20 12.70 5.12
CA ALA A 62 0.20 12.58 3.68
C ALA A 62 1.34 13.39 3.04
N ALA A 63 1.52 14.64 3.47
CA ALA A 63 2.57 15.53 2.96
C ALA A 63 3.97 15.04 3.30
N LEU A 64 4.20 14.60 4.54
CA LEU A 64 5.50 14.08 4.98
C LEU A 64 5.87 12.78 4.23
N SER A 65 4.88 11.92 4.00
CA SER A 65 5.10 10.67 3.27
C SER A 65 5.31 10.90 1.77
N ALA A 66 4.57 11.84 1.18
CA ALA A 66 4.81 12.28 -0.19
C ALA A 66 6.21 12.87 -0.36
N LEU A 67 6.67 13.69 0.60
CA LEU A 67 8.03 14.24 0.62
C LEU A 67 9.09 13.15 0.69
N PHE A 68 8.88 12.12 1.52
CA PHE A 68 9.75 10.94 1.55
C PHE A 68 9.79 10.25 0.18
N GLY A 69 8.64 10.09 -0.49
CA GLY A 69 8.56 9.58 -1.85
C GLY A 69 9.30 10.44 -2.88
N VAL A 70 9.20 11.77 -2.78
CA VAL A 70 9.88 12.73 -3.69
C VAL A 70 11.39 12.58 -3.63
N VAL A 71 11.95 12.30 -2.44
CA VAL A 71 13.39 12.07 -2.27
C VAL A 71 13.75 10.65 -2.69
N ALA A 72 13.02 9.64 -2.22
CA ALA A 72 13.38 8.24 -2.41
C ALA A 72 13.17 7.73 -3.85
N ALA A 73 12.13 8.19 -4.55
CA ALA A 73 11.82 7.72 -5.90
C ALA A 73 12.93 8.01 -6.96
N PRO A 74 13.47 9.24 -7.06
CA PRO A 74 14.58 9.51 -8.00
C PRO A 74 15.86 8.79 -7.60
N LEU A 75 16.18 8.69 -6.30
CA LEU A 75 17.38 8.02 -5.81
C LEU A 75 17.42 6.53 -6.17
N ASN A 76 16.25 5.89 -6.20
CA ASN A 76 16.12 4.46 -6.52
C ASN A 76 15.82 4.21 -8.02
N GLY A 77 15.84 5.25 -8.86
CA GLY A 77 15.62 5.10 -10.31
C GLY A 77 14.19 4.70 -10.69
N LEU A 78 13.18 5.04 -9.88
CA LEU A 78 11.77 4.82 -10.20
C LEU A 78 11.29 5.71 -11.36
N ARG A 79 10.26 5.23 -12.06
CA ARG A 79 9.79 5.80 -13.33
C ARG A 79 9.35 7.25 -13.17
N ALA A 80 9.94 8.16 -13.95
CA ALA A 80 9.63 9.59 -13.87
C ALA A 80 8.16 9.93 -14.12
N GLY A 81 7.53 9.30 -15.13
CA GLY A 81 6.13 9.54 -15.47
C GLY A 81 5.10 9.02 -14.46
N GLY A 82 5.50 8.13 -13.54
CA GLY A 82 4.61 7.57 -12.49
C GLY A 82 4.72 8.28 -11.14
N ARG A 83 5.71 9.16 -10.97
CA ARG A 83 6.05 9.78 -9.68
C ARG A 83 4.89 10.52 -9.00
N PRO A 84 4.11 11.38 -9.69
CA PRO A 84 3.01 12.11 -9.03
C PRO A 84 1.95 11.17 -8.45
N ALA A 85 1.59 10.12 -9.19
CA ALA A 85 0.64 9.10 -8.73
C ALA A 85 1.22 8.28 -7.56
N LEU A 86 2.52 7.97 -7.61
CA LEU A 86 3.22 7.28 -6.52
C LEU A 86 3.22 8.12 -5.23
N TYR A 87 3.49 9.42 -5.30
CA TYR A 87 3.50 10.31 -4.13
C TYR A 87 2.11 10.47 -3.54
N GLY A 88 1.08 10.62 -4.38
CA GLY A 88 -0.31 10.69 -3.94
C GLY A 88 -0.77 9.40 -3.26
N ALA A 89 -0.45 8.24 -3.84
CA ALA A 89 -0.76 6.93 -3.26
C ALA A 89 -0.05 6.72 -1.92
N LEU A 90 1.24 7.07 -1.84
CA LEU A 90 2.03 6.98 -0.61
C LEU A 90 1.47 7.89 0.49
N GLY A 91 1.08 9.12 0.15
CA GLY A 91 0.47 10.06 1.09
C GLY A 91 -0.88 9.56 1.64
N LEU A 92 -1.77 9.09 0.76
CA LEU A 92 -3.08 8.56 1.16
C LEU A 92 -2.95 7.28 2.01
N MET A 93 -2.01 6.40 1.67
CA MET A 93 -1.74 5.19 2.44
C MET A 93 -1.27 5.53 3.85
N SER A 94 -0.33 6.48 3.99
CA SER A 94 0.13 6.93 5.30
C SER A 94 -0.96 7.60 6.13
N ALA A 95 -1.77 8.49 5.54
CA ALA A 95 -2.91 9.10 6.25
C ALA A 95 -3.93 8.05 6.72
N SER A 96 -4.12 6.97 5.94
CA SER A 96 -4.96 5.84 6.36
C SER A 96 -4.31 5.03 7.48
N ALA A 97 -2.98 4.88 7.45
CA ALA A 97 -2.21 4.18 8.49
C ALA A 97 -2.19 4.94 9.82
N SER A 98 -2.12 6.27 9.82
CA SER A 98 -2.35 7.05 11.06
C SER A 98 -3.77 6.90 11.57
N GLY A 99 -4.78 6.85 10.69
CA GLY A 99 -6.16 6.50 11.08
C GLY A 99 -6.25 5.17 11.83
N LEU A 100 -5.58 4.12 11.35
CA LEU A 100 -5.45 2.85 12.07
C LEU A 100 -4.71 3.01 13.41
N GLY A 101 -3.65 3.80 13.45
CA GLY A 101 -2.92 4.12 14.68
C GLY A 101 -3.79 4.85 15.71
N LEU A 102 -4.65 5.77 15.27
CA LEU A 102 -5.63 6.46 16.11
C LEU A 102 -6.68 5.48 16.67
N LEU A 103 -7.18 4.55 15.84
CA LEU A 103 -8.13 3.53 16.27
C LEU A 103 -7.55 2.64 17.38
N ILE A 104 -6.33 2.14 17.18
CA ILE A 104 -5.64 1.30 18.16
C ILE A 104 -5.30 2.12 19.42
N GLY A 105 -4.80 3.34 19.25
CA GLY A 105 -4.51 4.26 20.35
C GLY A 105 -5.75 4.62 21.18
N ALA A 106 -6.93 4.64 20.56
CA ALA A 106 -8.19 4.86 21.27
C ALA A 106 -8.64 3.65 22.07
N ALA A 107 -8.50 2.45 21.51
CA ALA A 107 -8.84 1.19 22.16
C ALA A 107 -7.86 0.81 23.28
N ALA A 108 -6.59 1.20 23.18
CA ALA A 108 -5.56 0.84 24.14
C ALA A 108 -5.74 1.55 25.51
N PRO A 109 -5.45 0.85 26.62
CA PRO A 109 -5.48 1.44 27.96
C PRO A 109 -4.28 2.36 28.24
N SER A 110 -3.12 2.09 27.62
CA SER A 110 -1.89 2.87 27.78
C SER A 110 -1.11 2.99 26.46
N VAL A 111 -0.12 3.87 26.44
CA VAL A 111 0.77 4.06 25.27
C VAL A 111 1.58 2.78 25.03
N GLU A 112 2.05 2.13 26.10
CA GLU A 112 2.86 0.92 26.03
C GLU A 112 2.08 -0.24 25.37
N VAL A 113 0.80 -0.40 25.72
CA VAL A 113 -0.07 -1.39 25.07
C VAL A 113 -0.32 -1.03 23.61
N ALA A 114 -0.54 0.24 23.30
CA ALA A 114 -0.73 0.70 21.92
C ALA A 114 0.50 0.41 21.04
N LEU A 115 1.71 0.66 21.57
CA LEU A 115 2.97 0.38 20.89
C LEU A 115 3.25 -1.11 20.73
N ALA A 116 2.80 -1.95 21.66
CA ALA A 116 2.88 -3.40 21.52
C ALA A 116 1.92 -3.91 20.42
N LEU A 117 0.72 -3.35 20.32
CA LEU A 117 -0.29 -3.74 19.33
C LEU A 117 0.01 -3.20 17.92
N GLY A 118 0.71 -2.08 17.81
CA GLY A 118 1.02 -1.43 16.53
C GLY A 118 1.65 -2.36 15.50
N PRO A 119 2.82 -2.97 15.78
CA PRO A 119 3.45 -3.91 14.87
C PRO A 119 2.57 -5.10 14.49
N CYS A 120 1.81 -5.65 15.45
CA CYS A 120 0.88 -6.75 15.18
C CYS A 120 -0.20 -6.34 14.18
N ALA A 121 -0.83 -5.18 14.37
CA ALA A 121 -1.85 -4.66 13.46
C ALA A 121 -1.30 -4.34 12.07
N MET A 122 -0.08 -3.80 11.99
CA MET A 122 0.57 -3.54 10.70
C MET A 122 0.89 -4.84 9.97
N VAL A 123 1.44 -5.85 10.65
CA VAL A 123 1.71 -7.16 10.06
C VAL A 123 0.43 -7.80 9.54
N LEU A 124 -0.67 -7.77 10.30
CA LEU A 124 -1.96 -8.27 9.82
C LEU A 124 -2.43 -7.50 8.57
N SER A 125 -2.28 -6.17 8.56
CA SER A 125 -2.65 -5.33 7.42
C SER A 125 -1.81 -5.65 6.17
N ILE A 126 -0.53 -5.95 6.35
CA ILE A 126 0.38 -6.37 5.28
C ILE A 126 0.00 -7.75 4.75
N LEU A 127 -0.22 -8.73 5.62
CA LEU A 127 -0.57 -10.11 5.23
C LEU A 127 -1.89 -10.15 4.44
N LEU A 128 -2.91 -9.45 4.93
CA LEU A 128 -4.21 -9.33 4.26
C LEU A 128 -4.13 -8.47 2.99
N GLY A 129 -3.18 -7.53 2.94
CA GLY A 129 -2.97 -6.61 1.84
C GLY A 129 -1.95 -7.08 0.82
N ASP A 130 -1.38 -8.28 0.96
CA ASP A 130 -0.41 -8.81 0.02
C ASP A 130 -1.07 -9.08 -1.34
N VAL A 131 -0.50 -8.48 -2.38
CA VAL A 131 -1.02 -8.54 -3.75
C VAL A 131 -0.06 -9.24 -4.70
N VAL A 132 1.20 -9.45 -4.29
CA VAL A 132 2.28 -9.95 -5.15
C VAL A 132 3.03 -11.13 -4.54
N GLY A 133 2.95 -11.31 -3.22
CA GLY A 133 3.62 -12.36 -2.48
C GLY A 133 2.77 -13.61 -2.27
N ALA A 134 3.20 -14.41 -1.29
CA ALA A 134 2.68 -15.74 -1.01
C ALA A 134 1.24 -15.74 -0.47
N PHE A 135 0.73 -14.60 0.00
CA PHE A 135 -0.63 -14.47 0.53
C PHE A 135 -1.61 -13.81 -0.46
N SER A 136 -1.24 -13.76 -1.75
CA SER A 136 -2.11 -13.23 -2.81
C SER A 136 -3.38 -14.06 -3.01
N ASP A 137 -3.33 -15.38 -2.76
CA ASP A 137 -4.49 -16.27 -2.76
C ASP A 137 -5.26 -16.22 -1.43
N VAL A 138 -5.97 -15.11 -1.22
CA VAL A 138 -6.83 -14.94 -0.04
C VAL A 138 -8.12 -15.76 -0.23
N PRO A 139 -8.50 -16.66 0.71
CA PRO A 139 -9.77 -17.37 0.66
C PRO A 139 -10.96 -16.43 0.53
N GLU A 140 -12.01 -16.81 -0.22
CA GLU A 140 -13.17 -15.94 -0.50
C GLU A 140 -13.84 -15.40 0.77
N ALA A 141 -13.85 -16.18 1.85
CA ALA A 141 -14.38 -15.78 3.15
C ALA A 141 -13.62 -14.60 3.79
N MET A 142 -12.32 -14.45 3.52
CA MET A 142 -11.48 -13.36 4.07
C MET A 142 -11.36 -12.17 3.13
N ARG A 143 -11.90 -12.25 1.91
CA ARG A 143 -11.88 -11.18 0.91
C ARG A 143 -12.46 -9.84 1.40
N PRO A 144 -13.58 -9.77 2.16
CA PRO A 144 -14.06 -8.48 2.68
C PRO A 144 -13.08 -7.87 3.69
N LEU A 145 -12.43 -8.70 4.51
CA LEU A 145 -11.44 -8.24 5.48
C LEU A 145 -10.15 -7.75 4.79
N ALA A 146 -9.72 -8.44 3.73
CA ALA A 146 -8.60 -8.00 2.89
C ALA A 146 -8.88 -6.67 2.18
N ASN A 147 -10.12 -6.44 1.75
CA ASN A 147 -10.53 -5.17 1.13
C ASN A 147 -10.55 -3.98 2.11
N LEU A 148 -10.57 -4.23 3.42
CA LEU A 148 -10.48 -3.20 4.45
C LEU A 148 -9.03 -2.72 4.68
N SER A 149 -8.04 -3.49 4.24
CA SER A 149 -6.62 -3.14 4.42
C SER A 149 -6.25 -1.93 3.56
N CYS A 150 -5.84 -0.83 4.20
CA CYS A 150 -5.29 0.33 3.50
C CYS A 150 -3.97 0.01 2.78
N VAL A 151 -3.21 -0.95 3.30
CA VAL A 151 -1.95 -1.43 2.71
C VAL A 151 -2.21 -2.06 1.36
N ARG A 152 -3.30 -2.83 1.22
CA ARG A 152 -3.70 -3.44 -0.07
C ARG A 152 -3.86 -2.39 -1.16
N TRP A 153 -4.73 -1.41 -0.91
CA TRP A 153 -5.06 -0.38 -1.89
C TRP A 153 -3.88 0.57 -2.17
N GLY A 154 -3.13 0.93 -1.13
CA GLY A 154 -1.92 1.75 -1.28
C GLY A 154 -0.85 1.06 -2.12
N LEU A 155 -0.56 -0.22 -1.84
CA LEU A 155 0.38 -1.01 -2.62
C LEU A 155 -0.08 -1.19 -4.07
N MET A 156 -1.35 -1.49 -4.31
CA MET A 156 -1.88 -1.59 -5.68
C MET A 156 -1.72 -0.28 -6.45
N ALA A 157 -2.06 0.85 -5.83
CA ALA A 157 -1.94 2.16 -6.46
C ALA A 157 -0.47 2.52 -6.77
N MET A 158 0.45 2.22 -5.86
CA MET A 158 1.88 2.48 -6.06
C MET A 158 2.50 1.56 -7.12
N LEU A 159 2.13 0.28 -7.15
CA LEU A 159 2.57 -0.66 -8.18
C LEU A 159 2.01 -0.28 -9.55
N ALA A 160 0.74 0.13 -9.62
CA ALA A 160 0.17 0.68 -10.84
C ALA A 160 0.93 1.93 -11.30
N ALA A 161 1.25 2.86 -10.38
CA ALA A 161 2.01 4.07 -10.71
C ALA A 161 3.40 3.75 -11.30
N GLU A 162 4.13 2.77 -10.73
CA GLU A 162 5.45 2.37 -11.23
C GLU A 162 5.35 1.63 -12.58
N PHE A 163 4.48 0.61 -12.67
CA PHE A 163 4.48 -0.35 -13.78
C PHE A 163 3.57 0.00 -14.96
N THR A 164 2.65 0.96 -14.84
CA THR A 164 1.78 1.35 -15.96
C THR A 164 2.61 2.00 -17.08
N GLY A 165 2.59 1.39 -18.27
CA GLY A 165 3.28 1.89 -19.46
C GLY A 165 4.79 1.59 -19.53
N LEU A 166 5.29 0.62 -18.76
CA LEU A 166 6.66 0.11 -18.92
C LEU A 166 6.69 -1.10 -19.86
N GLU A 167 7.43 -0.99 -20.95
CA GLU A 167 7.96 -2.14 -21.68
C GLU A 167 9.31 -2.49 -21.06
N LEU A 168 9.45 -3.73 -20.58
CA LEU A 168 10.69 -4.20 -19.96
C LEU A 168 11.33 -5.21 -20.91
N ASP A 169 12.47 -4.84 -21.49
CA ASP A 169 13.28 -5.75 -22.29
C ASP A 169 13.82 -6.86 -21.38
N MET A 170 13.34 -8.07 -21.63
CA MET A 170 13.82 -9.28 -21.00
C MET A 170 15.07 -9.75 -21.74
N THR A 171 16.22 -9.12 -21.52
CA THR A 171 17.49 -9.79 -21.79
C THR A 171 17.76 -10.76 -20.63
N PRO A 172 17.81 -12.08 -20.88
CA PRO A 172 18.10 -13.04 -19.83
C PRO A 172 19.59 -12.95 -19.48
N GLU A 173 19.95 -12.08 -18.54
CA GLU A 173 21.23 -12.19 -17.85
C GLU A 173 21.19 -13.44 -16.95
N GLY A 174 21.58 -14.58 -17.52
CA GLY A 174 21.94 -15.77 -16.76
C GLY A 174 21.19 -17.07 -17.07
N SER A 175 20.91 -17.40 -18.34
CA SER A 175 20.70 -18.81 -18.71
C SER A 175 21.85 -19.30 -19.58
N ALA A 176 22.82 -19.93 -18.93
CA ALA A 176 23.54 -21.01 -19.57
C ALA A 176 22.52 -22.04 -20.10
N ALA A 177 22.89 -22.62 -21.22
CA ALA A 177 22.20 -23.63 -22.01
C ALA A 177 21.29 -24.61 -21.23
N GLY A 178 20.10 -24.85 -21.78
CA GLY A 178 19.39 -26.13 -21.69
C GLY A 178 18.26 -26.20 -20.68
N ALA A 179 17.05 -25.81 -21.09
CA ALA A 179 15.81 -26.51 -20.74
C ALA A 179 14.68 -26.04 -21.67
N SER A 180 14.43 -26.85 -22.69
CA SER A 180 13.21 -26.86 -23.48
C SER A 180 11.99 -27.20 -22.60
N GLY A 181 10.89 -26.47 -22.78
CA GLY A 181 9.54 -26.94 -22.41
C GLY A 181 8.89 -26.14 -21.27
N GLY A 182 7.82 -25.41 -21.62
CA GLY A 182 6.89 -24.83 -20.65
C GLY A 182 6.63 -23.34 -20.85
N GLY A 183 5.95 -22.97 -21.93
CA GLY A 183 5.43 -21.62 -22.15
C GLY A 183 4.28 -21.28 -21.18
N GLY A 184 4.60 -21.05 -19.92
CA GLY A 184 3.68 -20.48 -18.94
C GLY A 184 3.73 -18.96 -19.01
N SER A 185 2.67 -18.34 -19.56
CA SER A 185 2.58 -16.89 -19.70
C SER A 185 2.68 -16.20 -18.35
N ILE A 186 3.66 -15.30 -18.22
CA ILE A 186 3.92 -14.45 -17.06
C ILE A 186 2.69 -13.55 -16.75
N ALA A 187 1.79 -13.38 -17.71
CA ALA A 187 0.51 -12.71 -17.55
C ALA A 187 -0.49 -13.45 -16.65
N GLU A 188 -0.39 -14.77 -16.48
CA GLU A 188 -1.25 -15.52 -15.56
C GLU A 188 -0.81 -15.34 -14.09
N LYS A 189 0.45 -14.95 -13.87
CA LYS A 189 1.04 -14.76 -12.53
C LYS A 189 0.93 -13.31 -12.02
N TYR A 190 0.71 -12.34 -12.90
CA TYR A 190 0.69 -10.91 -12.58
C TYR A 190 -0.48 -10.12 -13.20
N GLY A 191 -1.33 -10.76 -14.01
CA GLY A 191 -2.52 -10.15 -14.62
C GLY A 191 -3.77 -10.42 -13.80
N ALA A 192 -4.39 -9.35 -13.29
CA ALA A 192 -5.68 -9.26 -12.60
C ALA A 192 -6.03 -10.41 -11.61
N PRO A 193 -6.20 -10.12 -10.30
CA PRO A 193 -6.53 -11.17 -9.33
C PRO A 193 -7.78 -11.95 -9.76
N LYS A 194 -7.69 -13.29 -9.78
CA LYS A 194 -8.81 -14.17 -10.12
C LYS A 194 -10.05 -13.76 -9.27
N GLY A 195 -11.16 -13.44 -9.95
CA GLY A 195 -12.42 -13.00 -9.32
C GLY A 195 -12.62 -11.48 -9.15
N TRP A 196 -11.90 -10.65 -9.91
CA TRP A 196 -12.09 -9.21 -9.90
C TRP A 196 -13.29 -8.80 -10.79
N THR A 197 -14.27 -8.07 -10.21
CA THR A 197 -15.53 -7.62 -10.86
C THR A 197 -15.65 -6.09 -11.01
N GLY A 198 -14.55 -5.34 -10.85
CA GLY A 198 -14.53 -3.89 -11.05
C GLY A 198 -14.37 -3.48 -12.52
N PRO A 199 -14.14 -2.19 -12.85
CA PRO A 199 -13.67 -1.74 -14.18
C PRO A 199 -12.13 -1.68 -14.24
N PRO A 200 -11.49 -2.21 -15.30
CA PRO A 200 -10.06 -2.57 -15.24
C PRO A 200 -9.23 -1.30 -15.08
N PRO A 201 -8.11 -1.37 -14.34
CA PRO A 201 -7.26 -0.20 -14.17
C PRO A 201 -6.90 0.36 -15.56
N PRO A 202 -7.12 1.66 -15.82
CA PRO A 202 -6.88 2.24 -17.13
C PRO A 202 -5.43 2.02 -17.57
N GLY A 203 -5.22 1.35 -18.71
CA GLY A 203 -3.90 1.19 -19.33
C GLY A 203 -3.31 -0.22 -19.31
N LEU A 204 -3.99 -1.24 -18.77
CA LEU A 204 -3.57 -2.64 -18.90
C LEU A 204 -3.91 -3.17 -20.31
N ARG A 205 -3.06 -2.89 -21.31
CA ARG A 205 -3.16 -3.55 -22.62
C ARG A 205 -2.44 -4.89 -22.55
N ILE A 206 -3.20 -5.98 -22.59
CA ILE A 206 -2.68 -7.32 -22.88
C ILE A 206 -2.22 -7.27 -24.34
N ALA A 207 -0.91 -7.27 -24.58
CA ALA A 207 -0.39 -7.64 -25.88
C ALA A 207 -0.76 -9.11 -26.09
N THR A 208 -1.91 -9.37 -26.70
CA THR A 208 -2.17 -10.65 -27.33
C THR A 208 -1.14 -10.73 -28.45
N GLY A 209 -0.11 -11.55 -28.23
CA GLY A 209 0.78 -11.94 -29.31
C GLY A 209 -0.09 -12.52 -30.40
N GLY A 210 -0.28 -11.75 -31.47
CA GLY A 210 -0.92 -12.21 -32.67
C GLY A 210 -0.07 -13.33 -33.23
N ALA A 211 -0.41 -14.57 -32.89
CA ALA A 211 -0.21 -15.68 -33.79
C ALA A 211 -1.12 -15.41 -35.01
N ALA A 212 -0.63 -14.58 -35.93
CA ALA A 212 -1.16 -14.55 -37.28
C ALA A 212 -0.80 -15.89 -37.89
N GLY A 213 -1.79 -16.77 -37.92
CA GLY A 213 -1.74 -18.05 -38.60
C GLY A 213 -1.30 -17.86 -40.04
N SER A 214 -0.42 -18.75 -40.46
CA SER A 214 -0.32 -19.23 -41.83
C SER A 214 -1.70 -19.68 -42.32
N GLU A 215 -2.27 -18.99 -43.31
CA GLU A 215 -3.09 -19.58 -44.36
C GLU A 215 -3.37 -18.53 -45.46
N ASP A 216 -3.30 -19.01 -46.70
CA ASP A 216 -3.72 -18.43 -47.98
C ASP A 216 -2.78 -17.53 -48.83
N ARG A 217 -2.32 -18.19 -49.91
CA ARG A 217 -1.82 -17.77 -51.25
C ARG A 217 -0.31 -17.71 -51.48
#